data_AF-E4XTW3-F1
#
_entry.id   AF-E4XTW3-F1
#
_cell.length_a   1.000
_cell.length_b   1.000
_cell.length_c   1.000
_cell.angle_alpha   90.00
_cell.angle_beta   90.00
_cell.angle_gamma   90.00
#
_symmetry.space_group_name_H-M   'P 1'
#
loop_
_entity.id
_entity.type
_entity.pdbx_description
1 polymer ?
#
loop_
_entity_poly.entity_id
_entity_poly.type
_entity_poly.pdbx_seq_one_letter_code
_entity_poly.pdbx_strand_id
1 'polypeptide(L)'
;MATNGALKVGGQIIGHQFVPAYQVARFLPHRHRVLKLYKKAWRSISAHNVDAYVMRPYLSTHIMCFEHAVLRARFDENKHVTSLAKATELLKDGEEEFWLNQHYSPDEHGKLPDSPDGMSFQRWAHMMQENNVLNDWGADDWARYPDIYDNYKKWKALRNDTWEEEMRTLEEADAATIAAGGRLSDDFPAAKEVDGPPPFWWRYVTRPLERPRRQDFDDMSLWHND
;
A
#
# COMPACT_ATOMS: atom_id res chain seq x y z
N MET A 1 -27.34 10.63 -23.44
CA MET A 1 -27.72 9.62 -24.45
C MET A 1 -26.57 9.53 -25.43
N ALA A 2 -25.76 8.49 -25.33
CA ALA A 2 -24.73 8.16 -26.32
C ALA A 2 -25.11 6.81 -26.93
N THR A 3 -25.08 6.80 -28.24
CA THR A 3 -25.62 5.82 -29.19
C THR A 3 -25.13 4.39 -28.99
N ASN A 4 -26.05 3.43 -29.17
CA ASN A 4 -25.79 2.01 -29.39
C ASN A 4 -24.87 1.80 -30.61
N GLY A 5 -23.55 1.90 -30.40
CA GLY A 5 -22.52 1.55 -31.36
C GLY A 5 -22.09 0.11 -31.16
N ALA A 6 -22.81 -0.84 -31.75
CA ALA A 6 -22.36 -2.22 -31.84
C ALA A 6 -21.12 -2.29 -32.75
N LEU A 7 -19.93 -2.45 -32.18
CA LEU A 7 -18.71 -2.77 -32.93
C LEU A 7 -18.84 -4.19 -33.52
N LYS A 8 -19.15 -4.24 -34.82
CA LYS A 8 -19.23 -5.46 -35.65
C LYS A 8 -17.88 -5.82 -36.27
N VAL A 9 -16.79 -5.99 -35.50
CA VAL A 9 -15.57 -6.66 -36.01
C VAL A 9 -14.86 -7.41 -34.89
N GLY A 10 -14.84 -8.73 -35.02
CA GLY A 10 -13.83 -9.68 -34.52
C GLY A 10 -12.98 -9.27 -33.33
N GLY A 11 -13.45 -9.64 -32.14
CA GLY A 11 -12.71 -9.53 -30.89
C GLY A 11 -13.73 -9.35 -29.78
N GLN A 12 -14.17 -10.46 -29.18
CA GLN A 12 -14.87 -10.39 -27.91
C GLN A 12 -13.85 -9.80 -26.92
N ILE A 13 -13.87 -8.46 -26.76
CA ILE A 13 -12.97 -7.79 -25.83
C ILE A 13 -13.35 -8.36 -24.47
N ILE A 14 -12.42 -9.13 -23.92
CA ILE A 14 -12.50 -9.80 -22.63
C ILE A 14 -12.55 -8.68 -21.59
N GLY A 15 -13.74 -8.12 -21.38
CA GLY A 15 -14.01 -7.20 -20.30
C GLY A 15 -13.55 -7.87 -19.01
N HIS A 16 -12.75 -7.16 -18.22
CA HIS A 16 -12.13 -7.62 -16.98
C HIS A 16 -13.17 -7.97 -15.89
N GLN A 17 -13.94 -9.04 -16.09
CA GLN A 17 -14.54 -9.83 -15.02
C GLN A 17 -13.54 -10.81 -14.40
N PHE A 18 -12.33 -10.91 -14.96
CA PHE A 18 -11.26 -11.67 -14.31
C PHE A 18 -10.66 -10.84 -13.18
N VAL A 19 -11.15 -11.04 -11.96
CA VAL A 19 -10.32 -10.81 -10.78
C VAL A 19 -9.17 -11.82 -10.93
N PRO A 20 -7.91 -11.38 -11.13
CA PRO A 20 -6.79 -12.32 -11.24
C PRO A 20 -6.85 -13.31 -10.07
N ALA A 21 -6.57 -14.59 -10.29
CA ALA A 21 -6.75 -15.64 -9.26
C ALA A 21 -6.11 -15.27 -7.90
N TYR A 22 -4.99 -14.55 -7.91
CA TYR A 22 -4.29 -14.04 -6.72
C TYR A 22 -4.95 -12.83 -6.02
N GLN A 23 -5.94 -12.19 -6.64
CA GLN A 23 -6.75 -11.10 -6.09
C GLN A 23 -8.16 -11.54 -5.67
N VAL A 24 -8.54 -12.80 -5.91
CA VAL A 24 -9.86 -13.35 -5.55
C VAL A 24 -10.16 -13.22 -4.06
N ALA A 25 -9.12 -13.28 -3.22
CA ALA A 25 -9.22 -13.03 -1.78
C ALA A 25 -9.69 -11.61 -1.41
N ARG A 26 -9.57 -10.63 -2.32
CA ARG A 26 -9.92 -9.22 -2.09
C ARG A 26 -11.15 -8.83 -2.91
N PHE A 27 -12.32 -9.35 -2.56
CA PHE A 27 -13.57 -8.79 -3.05
C PHE A 27 -13.65 -7.30 -2.67
N LEU A 28 -13.76 -6.44 -3.68
CA LEU A 28 -13.91 -5.00 -3.46
C LEU A 28 -15.37 -4.62 -3.66
N PRO A 29 -16.02 -4.02 -2.65
CA PRO A 29 -17.37 -3.52 -2.83
C PRO A 29 -17.38 -2.42 -3.90
N HIS A 30 -18.53 -2.23 -4.56
CA HIS A 30 -18.69 -1.32 -5.69
C HIS A 30 -18.13 0.08 -5.42
N ARG A 31 -18.40 0.65 -4.23
CA ARG A 31 -17.83 1.93 -3.78
C ARG A 31 -16.30 1.98 -3.88
N HIS A 32 -15.60 0.96 -3.40
CA HIS A 32 -14.13 0.92 -3.47
C HIS A 32 -13.62 0.80 -4.90
N ARG A 33 -14.36 0.13 -5.79
CA ARG A 33 -14.02 0.07 -7.22
C ARG A 33 -14.13 1.43 -7.89
N VAL A 34 -15.24 2.15 -7.66
CA VAL A 34 -15.44 3.53 -8.14
C VAL A 34 -14.33 4.46 -7.63
N LEU A 35 -13.99 4.39 -6.34
CA LEU A 35 -12.92 5.21 -5.76
C LEU A 35 -11.54 4.89 -6.34
N LYS A 36 -11.26 3.61 -6.62
CA LYS A 36 -10.03 3.19 -7.31
C LYS A 36 -9.98 3.72 -8.73
N LEU A 37 -11.06 3.60 -9.49
CA LEU A 37 -11.16 4.13 -10.85
C LEU A 37 -10.93 5.65 -10.86
N TYR A 38 -11.60 6.39 -9.97
CA TYR A 38 -11.40 7.84 -9.83
C TYR A 38 -9.94 8.20 -9.53
N LYS A 39 -9.30 7.51 -8.57
CA LYS A 39 -7.89 7.74 -8.23
C LYS A 39 -6.96 7.42 -9.40
N LYS A 40 -7.23 6.35 -10.17
CA LYS A 40 -6.47 5.99 -11.37
C LYS A 40 -6.60 7.06 -12.47
N ALA A 41 -7.83 7.46 -12.79
CA ALA A 41 -8.10 8.49 -13.79
C ALA A 41 -7.43 9.83 -13.42
N TRP A 42 -7.55 10.26 -12.16
CA TRP A 42 -6.89 11.46 -11.65
C TRP A 42 -5.37 11.45 -11.84
N ARG A 43 -4.72 10.33 -11.51
CA ARG A 43 -3.27 10.16 -11.67
C ARG A 43 -2.85 10.09 -13.13
N SER A 44 -3.67 9.50 -14.01
CA SER A 44 -3.40 9.47 -15.45
C SER A 44 -3.49 10.85 -16.10
N ILE A 45 -4.45 11.70 -15.69
CA ILE A 45 -4.52 13.10 -16.14
C ILE A 45 -3.23 13.85 -15.75
N SER A 46 -2.72 13.60 -14.54
CA SER A 46 -1.45 14.20 -14.11
C SER A 46 -0.29 13.72 -14.98
N ALA A 47 -0.25 12.45 -15.39
CA ALA A 47 0.81 11.92 -16.25
C ALA A 47 0.79 12.57 -17.65
N HIS A 48 -0.37 12.57 -18.32
CA HIS A 48 -0.55 13.20 -19.65
C HIS A 48 -0.12 14.67 -19.67
N ASN A 49 -0.43 15.43 -18.61
CA ASN A 49 -0.09 16.85 -18.54
C ASN A 49 1.37 17.12 -18.16
N VAL A 50 2.06 16.19 -17.49
CA VAL A 50 3.50 16.33 -17.19
C VAL A 50 4.33 16.14 -18.45
N ASP A 51 3.98 15.20 -19.33
CA ASP A 51 4.59 15.09 -20.67
C ASP A 51 4.43 16.40 -21.45
N ALA A 52 3.24 17.03 -21.34
CA ALA A 52 2.99 18.34 -21.90
C ALA A 52 3.78 19.48 -21.21
N TYR A 53 4.17 19.33 -19.94
CA TYR A 53 4.95 20.30 -19.17
C TYR A 53 6.36 20.50 -19.73
N VAL A 54 7.00 19.41 -20.18
CA VAL A 54 8.33 19.47 -20.84
C VAL A 54 8.27 20.35 -22.10
N MET A 55 7.12 20.39 -22.77
CA MET A 55 6.91 21.20 -23.96
C MET A 55 6.32 22.59 -23.67
N ARG A 56 5.59 22.78 -22.56
CA ARG A 56 4.92 24.05 -22.18
C ARG A 56 4.84 24.26 -20.64
N PRO A 57 5.90 24.79 -20.01
CA PRO A 57 6.01 24.86 -18.56
C PRO A 57 4.96 25.75 -17.84
N TYR A 58 4.42 26.79 -18.51
CA TYR A 58 3.53 27.76 -17.86
C TYR A 58 2.02 27.49 -18.04
N LEU A 59 1.64 26.53 -18.89
CA LEU A 59 0.24 26.26 -19.25
C LEU A 59 -0.36 25.06 -18.49
N SER A 60 0.49 24.20 -17.98
CA SER A 60 0.19 22.85 -17.47
C SER A 60 -0.60 22.83 -16.15
N THR A 61 -0.30 23.69 -15.18
CA THR A 61 -0.94 23.61 -13.85
C THR A 61 -2.42 23.98 -13.90
N HIS A 62 -2.79 25.06 -14.59
CA HIS A 62 -4.19 25.48 -14.69
C HIS A 62 -5.03 24.50 -15.53
N ILE A 63 -4.46 23.93 -16.60
CA ILE A 63 -5.10 22.89 -17.40
C ILE A 63 -5.32 21.63 -16.56
N MET A 64 -4.32 21.18 -15.81
CA MET A 64 -4.47 20.04 -14.90
C MET A 64 -5.61 20.27 -13.91
N CYS A 65 -5.64 21.41 -13.22
CA CYS A 65 -6.70 21.73 -12.26
C CYS A 65 -8.08 21.76 -12.92
N PHE A 66 -8.18 22.30 -14.14
CA PHE A 66 -9.42 22.32 -14.91
C PHE A 66 -9.90 20.90 -15.28
N GLU A 67 -9.04 20.07 -15.86
CA GLU A 67 -9.37 18.70 -16.25
C GLU A 67 -9.74 17.83 -15.03
N HIS A 68 -9.03 18.04 -13.92
CA HIS A 68 -9.34 17.45 -12.63
C HIS A 68 -10.73 17.85 -12.10
N ALA A 69 -11.10 19.13 -12.21
CA ALA A 69 -12.43 19.60 -11.84
C ALA A 69 -13.52 19.02 -12.75
N VAL A 70 -13.27 18.95 -14.06
CA VAL A 70 -14.18 18.32 -15.04
C VAL A 70 -14.35 16.83 -14.75
N LEU A 71 -13.26 16.10 -14.49
CA LEU A 71 -13.32 14.69 -14.07
C LEU A 71 -14.18 14.55 -12.82
N ARG A 72 -13.96 15.39 -11.81
CA ARG A 72 -14.74 15.35 -10.57
C ARG A 72 -16.23 15.60 -10.82
N ALA A 73 -16.57 16.57 -11.65
CA ALA A 73 -17.95 16.87 -12.02
C ALA A 73 -18.65 15.66 -12.66
N ARG A 74 -17.98 14.97 -13.62
CA ARG A 74 -18.51 13.74 -14.26
C ARG A 74 -18.83 12.62 -13.26
N PHE A 75 -17.99 12.46 -12.23
CA PHE A 75 -18.24 11.48 -11.17
C PHE A 75 -19.37 11.92 -10.23
N ASP A 76 -19.44 13.22 -9.88
CA ASP A 76 -20.49 13.74 -9.02
C ASP A 76 -21.89 13.71 -9.68
N GLU A 77 -21.98 13.89 -11.00
CA GLU A 77 -23.23 13.72 -11.77
C GLU A 77 -23.88 12.34 -11.56
N ASN A 78 -23.06 11.30 -11.42
CA ASN A 78 -23.51 9.92 -11.28
C ASN A 78 -23.49 9.40 -9.84
N LYS A 79 -23.24 10.28 -8.85
CA LYS A 79 -23.11 9.92 -7.43
C LYS A 79 -24.42 9.40 -6.80
N HIS A 80 -25.56 9.91 -7.27
CA HIS A 80 -26.88 9.62 -6.70
C HIS A 80 -27.68 8.57 -7.50
N VAL A 81 -27.03 7.77 -8.34
CA VAL A 81 -27.67 6.68 -9.07
C VAL A 81 -28.10 5.58 -8.08
N THR A 82 -29.41 5.34 -7.98
CA THR A 82 -29.99 4.36 -7.05
C THR A 82 -29.99 2.93 -7.57
N SER A 83 -30.04 2.75 -8.90
CA SER A 83 -30.04 1.42 -9.53
C SER A 83 -28.64 0.82 -9.55
N LEU A 84 -28.46 -0.32 -8.88
CA LEU A 84 -27.19 -1.06 -8.84
C LEU A 84 -26.76 -1.54 -10.23
N ALA A 85 -27.69 -2.02 -11.06
CA ALA A 85 -27.38 -2.47 -12.42
C ALA A 85 -26.77 -1.33 -13.26
N LYS A 86 -27.41 -0.16 -13.23
CA LYS A 86 -26.93 1.04 -13.91
C LYS A 86 -25.59 1.50 -13.35
N ALA A 87 -25.40 1.48 -12.03
CA ALA A 87 -24.12 1.85 -11.42
C ALA A 87 -22.99 0.90 -11.84
N THR A 88 -23.27 -0.41 -11.97
CA THR A 88 -22.27 -1.38 -12.44
C THR A 88 -21.95 -1.24 -13.93
N GLU A 89 -22.93 -0.86 -14.75
CA GLU A 89 -22.74 -0.57 -16.17
C GLU A 89 -21.86 0.68 -16.33
N LEU A 90 -22.18 1.78 -15.65
CA LEU A 90 -21.35 3.01 -15.66
C LEU A 90 -19.92 2.76 -15.21
N LEU A 91 -19.70 1.87 -14.24
CA LEU A 91 -18.37 1.50 -13.81
C LEU A 91 -17.61 0.74 -14.91
N LYS A 92 -18.27 -0.17 -15.63
CA LYS A 92 -17.65 -0.91 -16.75
C LYS A 92 -17.26 0.05 -17.86
N ASP A 93 -18.20 0.92 -18.27
CA ASP A 93 -17.97 1.92 -19.30
C ASP A 93 -16.81 2.85 -18.92
N GLY A 94 -16.75 3.27 -17.64
CA GLY A 94 -15.65 4.11 -17.13
C GLY A 94 -14.31 3.38 -17.04
N GLU A 95 -14.30 2.08 -16.71
CA GLU A 95 -13.09 1.24 -16.74
C GLU A 95 -12.58 1.07 -18.17
N GLU A 96 -13.48 0.91 -19.16
CA GLU A 96 -13.14 0.82 -20.59
C GLU A 96 -12.63 2.16 -21.15
N GLU A 97 -13.30 3.27 -20.85
CA GLU A 97 -12.84 4.61 -21.21
C GLU A 97 -11.44 4.89 -20.63
N PHE A 98 -11.21 4.51 -19.37
CA PHE A 98 -9.90 4.64 -18.75
C PHE A 98 -8.85 3.78 -19.45
N TRP A 99 -9.16 2.53 -19.78
CA TRP A 99 -8.22 1.62 -20.45
C TRP A 99 -7.76 2.13 -21.82
N LEU A 100 -8.69 2.70 -22.60
CA LEU A 100 -8.40 3.25 -23.91
C LEU A 100 -7.58 4.54 -23.85
N ASN A 101 -7.75 5.35 -22.79
CA ASN A 101 -7.15 6.68 -22.65
C ASN A 101 -6.01 6.75 -21.63
N GLN A 102 -5.59 5.64 -21.03
CA GLN A 102 -4.48 5.63 -20.06
C GLN A 102 -3.17 6.05 -20.73
N HIS A 103 -2.31 6.73 -19.98
CA HIS A 103 -0.99 7.11 -20.48
C HIS A 103 -0.15 5.87 -20.80
N TYR A 104 0.65 5.91 -21.87
CA TYR A 104 1.52 4.78 -22.27
C TYR A 104 2.66 4.56 -21.27
N SER A 105 3.14 5.63 -20.64
CA SER A 105 4.17 5.62 -19.58
C SER A 105 3.58 6.19 -18.29
N PRO A 106 2.68 5.47 -17.60
CA PRO A 106 2.14 5.94 -16.33
C PRO A 106 3.23 6.00 -15.24
N ASP A 107 4.36 5.34 -15.48
CA ASP A 107 5.42 5.04 -14.54
C ASP A 107 6.47 6.15 -14.44
N GLU A 108 6.77 6.86 -15.53
CA GLU A 108 7.82 7.90 -15.53
C GLU A 108 7.39 9.18 -14.80
N HIS A 109 6.10 9.55 -14.87
CA HIS A 109 5.62 10.85 -14.43
C HIS A 109 4.61 10.81 -13.27
N GLY A 110 3.99 9.65 -13.03
CA GLY A 110 2.90 9.48 -12.05
C GLY A 110 3.24 8.63 -10.82
N LYS A 111 4.27 7.79 -10.88
CA LYS A 111 4.68 6.94 -9.75
C LYS A 111 5.55 7.74 -8.78
N LEU A 112 5.26 7.58 -7.49
CA LEU A 112 6.10 8.16 -6.45
C LEU A 112 7.45 7.42 -6.46
N PRO A 113 8.59 8.10 -6.21
CA PRO A 113 9.91 7.48 -6.29
C PRO A 113 10.01 6.15 -5.54
N ASP A 114 9.43 6.09 -4.34
CA ASP A 114 9.47 4.90 -3.46
C ASP A 114 8.26 3.97 -3.60
N SER A 115 7.29 4.30 -4.46
CA SER A 115 6.16 3.40 -4.70
C SER A 115 6.62 2.13 -5.44
N PRO A 116 5.85 1.02 -5.38
CA PRO A 116 6.13 -0.15 -6.20
C PRO A 116 6.26 0.26 -7.68
N ASP A 117 7.38 -0.14 -8.31
CA ASP A 117 7.83 0.25 -9.66
C ASP A 117 8.36 1.70 -9.83
N GLY A 118 8.53 2.46 -8.75
CA GLY A 118 9.23 3.74 -8.79
C GLY A 118 10.76 3.59 -8.89
N MET A 119 11.44 4.63 -9.38
CA MET A 119 12.91 4.60 -9.59
C MET A 119 13.76 4.43 -8.33
N SER A 120 13.21 4.64 -7.13
CA SER A 120 13.89 4.38 -5.85
C SER A 120 13.21 3.28 -5.04
N PHE A 121 12.30 2.52 -5.65
CA PHE A 121 11.68 1.37 -5.00
C PHE A 121 12.74 0.39 -4.51
N GLN A 122 12.68 0.04 -3.22
CA GLN A 122 13.63 -0.85 -2.54
C GLN A 122 15.11 -0.44 -2.64
N ARG A 123 15.42 0.82 -3.03
CA ARG A 123 16.80 1.32 -3.08
C ARG A 123 17.55 1.10 -1.76
N TRP A 124 16.88 1.31 -0.64
CA TRP A 124 17.44 1.20 0.70
C TRP A 124 17.26 -0.18 1.33
N ALA A 125 16.63 -1.14 0.65
CA ALA A 125 16.30 -2.44 1.23
C ALA A 125 17.54 -3.22 1.71
N HIS A 126 18.68 -3.08 1.01
CA HIS A 126 19.95 -3.69 1.41
C HIS A 126 20.54 -3.11 2.72
N MET A 127 20.12 -1.90 3.11
CA MET A 127 20.52 -1.28 4.38
C MET A 127 19.49 -1.53 5.49
N MET A 128 18.36 -2.19 5.21
CA MET A 128 17.36 -2.50 6.22
C MET A 128 17.79 -3.74 6.99
N GLN A 129 18.55 -3.55 8.07
CA GLN A 129 18.96 -4.63 8.95
C GLN A 129 17.83 -4.98 9.92
N GLU A 130 17.47 -6.27 9.99
CA GLU A 130 16.53 -6.77 10.98
C GLU A 130 17.15 -6.76 12.37
N ASN A 131 16.33 -6.63 13.42
CA ASN A 131 16.81 -6.70 14.81
C ASN A 131 17.56 -8.02 15.12
N ASN A 132 17.28 -9.09 14.36
CA ASN A 132 17.95 -10.37 14.56
C ASN A 132 19.47 -10.33 14.32
N VAL A 133 20.00 -9.31 13.63
CA VAL A 133 21.45 -9.12 13.44
C VAL A 133 22.18 -8.96 14.77
N LEU A 134 21.52 -8.38 15.78
CA LEU A 134 22.11 -8.25 17.13
C LEU A 134 22.29 -9.61 17.82
N ASN A 135 21.61 -10.68 17.39
CA ASN A 135 21.85 -12.02 17.95
C ASN A 135 23.24 -12.56 17.59
N ASP A 136 23.83 -12.09 16.49
CA ASP A 136 25.12 -12.58 15.99
C ASP A 136 26.31 -11.82 16.59
N TRP A 137 26.06 -10.76 17.37
CA TRP A 137 27.10 -9.94 18.01
C TRP A 137 27.85 -10.72 19.10
N GLY A 138 29.18 -10.58 19.08
CA GLY A 138 30.06 -11.18 20.08
C GLY A 138 30.11 -10.41 21.39
N ALA A 139 30.82 -10.96 22.38
CA ALA A 139 31.04 -10.28 23.66
C ALA A 139 31.77 -8.94 23.50
N ASP A 140 32.71 -8.86 22.54
CA ASP A 140 33.49 -7.64 22.27
C ASP A 140 32.63 -6.53 21.67
N ASP A 141 31.68 -6.87 20.80
CA ASP A 141 30.74 -5.91 20.20
C ASP A 141 29.77 -5.35 21.24
N TRP A 142 29.26 -6.21 22.12
CA TRP A 142 28.41 -5.78 23.22
C TRP A 142 29.18 -4.94 24.25
N ALA A 143 30.46 -5.24 24.48
CA ALA A 143 31.31 -4.43 25.35
C ALA A 143 31.56 -3.02 24.78
N ARG A 144 31.52 -2.85 23.45
CA ARG A 144 31.63 -1.54 22.78
C ARG A 144 30.40 -0.66 23.01
N TYR A 145 29.21 -1.25 23.14
CA TYR A 145 27.93 -0.54 23.26
C TYR A 145 27.10 -1.02 24.48
N PRO A 146 27.56 -0.73 25.71
CA PRO A 146 26.96 -1.27 26.92
C PRO A 146 25.52 -0.77 27.19
N ASP A 147 25.23 0.48 26.83
CA ASP A 147 23.90 1.10 26.95
C ASP A 147 22.88 0.47 25.99
N ILE A 148 23.29 0.17 24.75
CA ILE A 148 22.48 -0.55 23.78
C ILE A 148 22.22 -1.98 24.28
N TYR A 149 23.23 -2.65 24.81
CA TYR A 149 23.11 -4.01 25.35
C TYR A 149 22.11 -4.10 26.52
N ASP A 150 22.18 -3.17 27.47
CA ASP A 150 21.26 -3.14 28.61
C ASP A 150 19.80 -2.94 28.17
N ASN A 151 19.57 -2.09 27.16
CA ASN A 151 18.24 -1.91 26.59
C ASN A 151 17.78 -3.11 25.77
N TYR A 152 18.68 -3.72 24.98
CA TYR A 152 18.40 -4.94 24.23
C TYR A 152 17.90 -6.07 25.14
N LYS A 153 18.55 -6.28 26.30
CA LYS A 153 18.11 -7.26 27.30
C LYS A 153 16.69 -7.01 27.79
N LYS A 154 16.35 -5.75 28.10
CA LYS A 154 15.01 -5.38 28.57
C LYS A 154 13.95 -5.69 27.50
N TRP A 155 14.22 -5.35 26.24
CA TRP A 155 13.33 -5.64 25.12
C TRP A 155 13.15 -7.13 24.87
N LYS A 156 14.24 -7.92 24.94
CA LYS A 156 14.18 -9.38 24.78
C LYS A 156 13.45 -10.06 25.92
N ALA A 157 13.66 -9.63 27.16
CA ALA A 157 12.92 -10.12 28.31
C ALA A 157 11.42 -9.86 28.14
N LEU A 158 11.05 -8.60 27.84
CA LEU A 158 9.66 -8.23 27.57
C LEU A 158 9.05 -9.09 26.46
N ARG A 159 9.77 -9.32 25.35
CA ARG A 159 9.28 -10.15 24.25
C ARG A 159 9.03 -11.61 24.65
N ASN A 160 9.90 -12.17 25.49
CA ASN A 160 9.73 -13.54 25.96
C ASN A 160 8.54 -13.65 26.92
N ASP A 161 8.40 -12.68 27.82
CA ASP A 161 7.33 -12.66 28.82
C ASP A 161 5.95 -12.49 28.16
N THR A 162 5.84 -11.68 27.11
CA THR A 162 4.54 -11.40 26.46
C THR A 162 4.09 -12.49 25.49
N TRP A 163 4.99 -13.38 25.02
CA TRP A 163 4.69 -14.31 23.92
C TRP A 163 3.55 -15.28 24.23
N GLU A 164 3.55 -15.90 25.41
CA GLU A 164 2.52 -16.87 25.79
C GLU A 164 1.14 -16.20 25.93
N GLU A 165 1.11 -15.00 26.49
CA GLU A 165 -0.12 -14.24 26.65
C GLU A 165 -0.69 -13.79 25.30
N GLU A 166 0.16 -13.30 24.39
CA GLU A 166 -0.21 -12.94 23.02
C GLU A 166 -0.86 -14.14 22.30
N MET A 167 -0.24 -15.32 22.34
CA MET A 167 -0.78 -16.52 21.70
C MET A 167 -2.13 -16.91 22.29
N ARG A 168 -2.27 -16.88 23.62
CA ARG A 168 -3.55 -17.14 24.29
C ARG A 168 -4.63 -16.14 23.86
N THR A 169 -4.30 -14.84 23.75
CA THR A 169 -5.26 -13.82 23.31
C THR A 169 -5.76 -14.04 21.88
N LEU A 170 -4.89 -14.52 20.99
CA LEU A 170 -5.24 -14.85 19.61
C LEU A 170 -6.17 -16.06 19.56
N GLU A 171 -5.83 -17.14 20.27
CA GLU A 171 -6.67 -18.34 20.34
C GLU A 171 -8.07 -18.04 20.89
N GLU A 172 -8.16 -17.22 21.93
CA GLU A 172 -9.44 -16.79 22.51
C GLU A 172 -10.25 -15.93 21.52
N ALA A 173 -9.62 -14.99 20.83
CA ALA A 173 -10.28 -14.12 19.85
C ALA A 173 -10.78 -14.91 18.62
N ASP A 174 -9.96 -15.84 18.14
CA ASP A 174 -10.31 -16.73 17.03
C ASP A 174 -11.47 -17.65 17.41
N ALA A 175 -11.40 -18.26 18.60
CA ALA A 175 -12.48 -19.10 19.12
C ALA A 175 -13.79 -18.32 19.28
N ALA A 176 -13.74 -17.09 19.80
CA ALA A 176 -14.91 -16.22 19.92
C ALA A 176 -15.51 -15.86 18.54
N THR A 177 -14.66 -15.60 17.55
CA THR A 177 -15.09 -15.30 16.18
C THR A 177 -15.77 -16.50 15.52
N ILE A 178 -15.19 -17.70 15.68
CA ILE A 178 -15.76 -18.95 15.17
C ILE A 178 -17.10 -19.26 15.87
N ALA A 179 -17.17 -19.08 17.20
CA ALA A 179 -18.38 -19.32 17.99
C ALA A 179 -19.53 -18.38 17.60
N ALA A 180 -19.20 -17.12 17.23
CA ALA A 180 -20.16 -16.17 16.67
C ALA A 180 -20.59 -16.49 15.23
N GLY A 181 -20.06 -17.55 14.62
CA GLY A 181 -20.29 -17.91 13.22
C GLY A 181 -19.58 -16.99 12.22
N GLY A 182 -18.61 -16.20 12.69
CA GLY A 182 -17.81 -15.31 11.86
C GLY A 182 -16.71 -16.04 11.09
N ARG A 183 -16.17 -15.40 10.06
CA ARG A 183 -15.00 -15.88 9.31
C ARG A 183 -13.74 -15.22 9.88
N LEU A 184 -12.67 -16.00 10.05
CA LEU A 184 -11.36 -15.46 10.41
C LEU A 184 -10.84 -14.50 9.34
N SER A 185 -10.29 -13.37 9.80
CA SER A 185 -9.65 -12.33 9.01
C SER A 185 -8.19 -12.17 9.41
N ASP A 186 -7.38 -11.52 8.55
CA ASP A 186 -5.98 -11.20 8.86
C ASP A 186 -5.83 -10.08 9.92
N ASP A 187 -6.94 -9.54 10.42
CA ASP A 187 -6.96 -8.47 11.42
C ASP A 187 -6.69 -9.04 12.83
N PHE A 188 -5.70 -8.48 13.52
CA PHE A 188 -5.35 -8.88 14.89
C PHE A 188 -6.22 -8.17 15.93
N PRO A 189 -6.51 -8.82 17.09
CA PRO A 189 -7.21 -8.17 18.19
C PRO A 189 -6.35 -7.06 18.82
N ALA A 190 -7.01 -6.09 19.44
CA ALA A 190 -6.33 -5.06 20.22
C ALA A 190 -5.69 -5.65 21.48
N ALA A 191 -4.79 -4.88 22.11
CA ALA A 191 -4.23 -5.24 23.41
C ALA A 191 -5.34 -5.36 24.46
N LYS A 192 -5.19 -6.31 25.39
CA LYS A 192 -6.13 -6.51 26.50
C LYS A 192 -6.00 -5.43 27.57
N GLU A 193 -4.78 -4.98 27.82
CA GLU A 193 -4.45 -3.95 28.81
C GLU A 193 -4.17 -2.61 28.15
N VAL A 194 -4.40 -1.52 28.89
CA VAL A 194 -4.26 -0.14 28.37
C VAL A 194 -2.83 0.16 27.89
N ASP A 195 -1.82 -0.36 28.61
CA ASP A 195 -0.40 -0.17 28.30
C ASP A 195 0.27 -1.49 27.83
N GLY A 196 -0.52 -2.53 27.57
CA GLY A 196 -0.01 -3.83 27.12
C GLY A 196 0.27 -3.85 25.61
N PRO A 197 1.24 -4.64 25.14
CA PRO A 197 1.48 -4.77 23.72
C PRO A 197 0.41 -5.64 23.04
N PRO A 198 -0.02 -5.31 21.80
CA PRO A 198 -0.94 -6.15 21.05
C PRO A 198 -0.25 -7.43 20.54
N PRO A 199 -1.00 -8.47 20.14
CA PRO A 199 -0.40 -9.68 19.58
C PRO A 199 0.47 -9.41 18.35
N PHE A 200 1.59 -10.11 18.24
CA PHE A 200 2.59 -9.96 17.16
C PHE A 200 3.19 -8.56 17.02
N TRP A 201 3.12 -7.72 18.06
CA TRP A 201 3.66 -6.35 18.05
C TRP A 201 5.14 -6.26 17.66
N TRP A 202 5.95 -7.26 18.03
CA TRP A 202 7.41 -7.24 17.88
C TRP A 202 7.85 -6.87 16.47
N ARG A 203 7.28 -7.52 15.44
CA ARG A 203 7.65 -7.27 14.03
C ARG A 203 7.37 -5.83 13.60
N TYR A 204 6.35 -5.21 14.15
CA TYR A 204 5.95 -3.84 13.79
C TYR A 204 6.77 -2.80 14.54
N VAL A 205 7.06 -3.05 15.82
CA VAL A 205 7.82 -2.13 16.68
C VAL A 205 9.31 -2.17 16.35
N THR A 206 9.88 -3.35 16.11
CA THR A 206 11.31 -3.52 15.79
C THR A 206 11.56 -3.58 14.28
N ARG A 207 10.65 -3.03 13.47
CA ARG A 207 10.83 -2.99 12.02
C ARG A 207 12.04 -2.12 11.66
N PRO A 208 12.84 -2.49 10.65
CA PRO A 208 13.92 -1.64 10.17
C PRO A 208 13.37 -0.27 9.71
N LEU A 209 14.20 0.76 9.82
CA LEU A 209 13.87 2.07 9.26
C LEU A 209 13.86 2.00 7.73
N GLU A 210 12.89 2.65 7.08
CA GLU A 210 12.79 2.68 5.61
C GLU A 210 13.95 3.46 4.95
N ARG A 211 14.53 4.40 5.69
CA ARG A 211 15.66 5.23 5.27
C ARG A 211 16.62 5.40 6.44
N PRO A 212 17.38 4.34 6.78
CA PRO A 212 18.35 4.45 7.85
C PRO A 212 19.41 5.47 7.44
N ARG A 213 19.75 6.42 8.32
CA ARG A 213 20.81 7.38 8.02
C ARG A 213 22.14 6.66 8.14
N ARG A 214 23.13 7.12 7.37
CA ARG A 214 24.51 6.62 7.48
C ARG A 214 25.10 6.74 8.90
N GLN A 215 24.61 7.71 9.69
CA GLN A 215 24.99 7.91 11.09
C GLN A 215 24.22 7.01 12.07
N ASP A 216 23.08 6.44 11.66
CA ASP A 216 22.36 5.46 12.50
C ASP A 216 23.06 4.08 12.45
N PHE A 217 23.98 3.88 11.48
CA PHE A 217 24.87 2.73 11.31
C PHE A 217 26.35 3.09 11.56
N ASP A 218 26.64 3.74 12.68
CA ASP A 218 28.05 3.96 13.07
C ASP A 218 28.78 2.65 13.45
N ASP A 219 28.07 1.52 13.41
CA ASP A 219 28.62 0.16 13.45
C ASP A 219 29.26 -0.27 12.12
N MET A 220 28.74 0.17 10.97
CA MET A 220 29.22 -0.16 9.62
C MET A 220 30.20 0.89 9.05
N SER A 221 30.23 2.10 9.61
CA SER A 221 31.19 3.15 9.22
C SER A 221 32.64 2.80 9.62
N LEU A 222 32.82 1.91 10.60
CA LEU A 222 34.13 1.54 11.15
C LEU A 222 34.84 0.42 10.39
N TRP A 223 34.15 -0.36 9.56
CA TRP A 223 34.74 -1.42 8.73
C TRP A 223 35.34 -0.92 7.40
N HIS A 224 35.27 0.38 7.13
CA HIS A 224 35.76 1.02 5.89
C HIS A 224 36.78 2.13 6.13
N ASN A 225 37.35 2.21 7.34
CA ASN A 225 38.46 3.10 7.67
C ASN A 225 39.77 2.31 7.85
N ASP A 226 40.13 1.52 6.85
CA ASP A 226 41.48 1.00 6.63
C ASP A 226 41.93 1.38 5.21
#